data_AF-A0A1I2QX84-F1
#
_entry.id   AF-A0A1I2QX84-F1
#
_cell.length_a   1.000
_cell.length_b   1.000
_cell.length_c   1.000
_cell.angle_alpha   90.00
_cell.angle_beta   90.00
_cell.angle_gamma   90.00
#
_symmetry.space_group_name_H-M   'P 1'
#
loop_
_entity.id
_entity.type
_entity.pdbx_description
1 polymer ?
#
loop_
_entity_poly.entity_id
_entity_poly.type
_entity_poly.pdbx_seq_one_letter_code
_entity_poly.pdbx_strand_id
1 'polypeptide(L)'
;MTRKKKQRSFVGQFLTLESDKPTKEELLLDPTSRESLKKKALEQKKKKKSVYQKELDKKQEEKDQAAKVQSAKGGRLADKIRANAKAKTNESESENKQADS
;
A
#
# COMPACT_ATOMS: atom_id res chain seq x y z
N MET A 1 -5.49 -15.60 65.59
CA MET A 1 -5.66 -16.52 64.44
C MET A 1 -6.81 -16.04 63.57
N THR A 2 -6.54 -15.40 62.42
CA THR A 2 -7.59 -14.90 61.52
C THR A 2 -7.89 -15.93 60.43
N ARG A 3 -9.13 -16.45 60.39
CA ARG A 3 -9.61 -17.34 59.31
C ARG A 3 -10.01 -16.50 58.10
N LYS A 4 -9.13 -16.33 57.12
CA LYS A 4 -9.52 -15.82 55.78
C LYS A 4 -10.09 -16.98 54.94
N LYS A 5 -11.33 -16.80 54.44
CA LYS A 5 -11.96 -17.76 53.51
C LYS A 5 -11.24 -17.72 52.16
N LYS A 6 -11.13 -18.87 51.49
CA LYS A 6 -10.53 -19.01 50.15
C LYS A 6 -11.34 -18.17 49.15
N GLN A 7 -10.76 -17.09 48.66
CA GLN A 7 -11.34 -16.28 47.60
C GLN A 7 -11.07 -16.95 46.25
N ARG A 8 -12.06 -16.94 45.34
CA ARG A 8 -11.86 -17.41 43.96
C ARG A 8 -11.31 -16.24 43.15
N SER A 9 -10.01 -16.26 42.83
CA SER A 9 -9.30 -15.18 42.12
C SER A 9 -9.88 -14.85 40.73
N PHE A 10 -10.67 -15.75 40.14
CA PHE A 10 -11.19 -15.63 38.78
C PHE A 10 -12.69 -15.27 38.68
N VAL A 11 -13.42 -15.13 39.78
CA VAL A 11 -14.85 -14.76 39.71
C VAL A 11 -14.95 -13.25 39.53
N GLY A 12 -15.23 -12.81 38.30
CA GLY A 12 -15.42 -11.39 37.94
C GLY A 12 -14.29 -10.76 37.09
N GLN A 13 -13.24 -11.52 36.77
CA GLN A 13 -12.26 -11.06 35.79
C GLN A 13 -12.80 -11.32 34.38
N PHE A 14 -13.38 -10.27 33.75
CA PHE A 14 -13.59 -10.27 32.31
C PHE A 14 -12.22 -10.32 31.64
N LEU A 15 -11.88 -11.47 31.06
CA LEU A 15 -10.76 -11.58 30.13
C LEU A 15 -11.12 -10.72 28.91
N THR A 16 -10.66 -9.48 28.91
CA THR A 16 -10.69 -8.67 27.70
C THR A 16 -9.73 -9.33 26.71
N LEU A 17 -10.29 -10.05 25.74
CA LEU A 17 -9.59 -10.51 24.54
C LEU A 17 -9.20 -9.26 23.72
N GLU A 18 -8.20 -8.53 24.21
CA GLU A 18 -7.63 -7.39 23.49
C GLU A 18 -6.91 -7.85 22.23
N SER A 19 -6.55 -9.13 22.15
CA SER A 19 -5.98 -9.80 20.97
C SER A 19 -6.88 -9.78 19.74
N ASP A 20 -8.20 -9.75 19.93
CA ASP A 20 -9.17 -9.94 18.84
C ASP A 20 -9.69 -8.61 18.29
N LYS A 21 -9.28 -7.48 18.89
CA LYS A 21 -9.66 -6.16 18.41
C LYS A 21 -8.76 -5.78 17.23
N PRO A 22 -9.33 -5.31 16.11
CA PRO A 22 -8.54 -4.90 14.97
C PRO A 22 -7.63 -3.73 15.36
N THR A 23 -6.42 -3.73 14.83
CA THR A 23 -5.48 -2.64 15.06
C THR A 23 -6.00 -1.35 14.39
N LYS A 24 -5.51 -0.20 14.86
CA LYS A 24 -5.87 1.08 14.23
C LYS A 24 -5.47 1.14 12.76
N GLU A 25 -4.39 0.46 12.40
CA GLU A 25 -3.91 0.35 11.02
C GLU A 25 -4.89 -0.46 10.17
N GLU A 26 -5.35 -1.62 10.65
CA GLU A 26 -6.38 -2.41 9.98
C GLU A 26 -7.69 -1.65 9.80
N LEU A 27 -8.12 -0.94 10.85
CA LEU A 27 -9.31 -0.09 10.74
C LEU A 27 -9.10 1.03 9.71
N LEU A 28 -7.92 1.63 9.62
CA LEU A 28 -7.64 2.66 8.62
C LEU A 28 -7.66 2.13 7.18
N LEU A 29 -7.34 0.85 6.97
CA LEU A 29 -7.39 0.20 5.66
C LEU A 29 -8.82 -0.07 5.20
N ASP A 30 -9.74 -0.37 6.13
CA ASP A 30 -11.14 -0.61 5.79
C ASP A 30 -11.89 0.72 5.50
N PRO A 31 -12.43 0.91 4.28
CA PRO A 31 -13.08 2.17 3.89
C PRO A 31 -14.39 2.47 4.63
N THR A 32 -14.97 1.46 5.30
CA THR A 32 -16.24 1.57 6.05
C THR A 32 -16.05 1.72 7.55
N SER A 33 -14.82 1.55 8.05
CA SER A 33 -14.54 1.65 9.48
C SER A 33 -14.75 3.06 10.03
N ARG A 34 -14.96 3.13 11.34
CA ARG A 34 -15.10 4.41 12.05
C ARG A 34 -13.86 5.30 11.92
N GLU A 35 -12.67 4.71 11.98
CA GLU A 35 -11.41 5.47 11.91
C GLU A 35 -11.18 6.04 10.51
N SER A 36 -11.48 5.28 9.46
CA SER A 36 -11.35 5.76 8.07
C SER A 36 -12.37 6.86 7.77
N LEU A 37 -13.62 6.70 8.19
CA LEU A 37 -14.66 7.73 8.06
C LEU A 37 -14.31 9.01 8.82
N LYS A 38 -13.75 8.88 10.03
CA LYS A 38 -13.28 10.04 10.81
C LYS A 38 -12.15 10.79 10.11
N LYS A 39 -11.19 10.07 9.53
CA LYS A 39 -10.10 10.66 8.72
C LYS A 39 -10.67 11.41 7.51
N LYS A 40 -11.58 10.79 6.75
CA LYS A 40 -12.26 11.43 5.61
C LYS A 40 -13.03 12.69 6.03
N ALA A 41 -13.74 12.65 7.15
CA ALA A 41 -14.48 13.81 7.65
C ALA A 41 -13.53 14.96 8.05
N LEU A 42 -12.39 14.67 8.68
CA LEU A 42 -11.38 15.68 9.00
C LEU A 42 -10.73 16.28 7.76
N GLU A 43 -10.49 15.48 6.73
CA GLU A 43 -10.00 15.96 5.44
C GLU A 43 -11.02 16.87 4.76
N GLN A 44 -12.30 16.49 4.74
CA GLN A 44 -13.38 17.29 4.16
C GLN A 44 -13.65 18.60 4.92
N LYS A 45 -13.52 18.59 6.26
CA LYS A 45 -13.63 19.80 7.07
C LYS A 45 -12.62 20.89 6.67
N LYS A 46 -11.45 20.50 6.13
CA LYS A 46 -10.47 21.45 5.60
C LYS A 46 -10.90 21.91 4.20
N LYS A 47 -11.57 23.07 4.13
CA LYS A 47 -12.07 23.67 2.86
C LYS A 47 -11.00 23.80 1.77
N LYS A 48 -9.75 24.08 2.13
CA LYS A 48 -8.61 24.17 1.21
C LYS A 48 -7.42 23.44 1.82
N LYS A 49 -6.83 22.49 1.09
CA LYS A 49 -5.55 21.88 1.46
C LYS A 49 -4.45 22.95 1.47
N SER A 50 -3.54 22.90 2.45
CA SER A 50 -2.36 23.77 2.47
C SER A 50 -1.45 23.47 1.26
N VAL A 51 -0.61 24.42 0.86
CA VAL A 51 0.34 24.24 -0.24
C VAL A 51 1.25 23.03 0.02
N TYR A 52 1.79 22.94 1.24
CA TYR A 52 2.61 21.80 1.67
C TYR A 52 1.89 20.46 1.55
N GLN A 53 0.62 20.38 1.97
CA GLN A 53 -0.16 19.15 1.84
C GLN A 53 -0.37 18.77 0.38
N LYS A 54 -0.61 19.75 -0.52
CA LYS A 54 -0.73 19.49 -1.96
C LYS A 54 0.56 18.94 -2.56
N GLU A 55 1.72 19.42 -2.12
CA GLU A 55 3.00 18.90 -2.58
C GLU A 55 3.26 17.48 -2.10
N LEU A 56 2.92 17.17 -0.84
CA LEU A 56 2.99 15.80 -0.32
C LEU A 56 2.07 14.84 -1.07
N ASP A 57 0.81 15.25 -1.30
CA ASP A 57 -0.16 14.45 -2.03
C ASP A 57 0.34 14.13 -3.45
N LYS A 58 0.91 15.11 -4.17
CA LYS A 58 1.53 14.90 -5.50
C LYS A 58 2.66 13.88 -5.46
N LYS A 59 3.57 13.99 -4.49
CA LYS A 59 4.68 13.03 -4.33
C LYS A 59 4.17 11.62 -4.02
N GLN A 60 3.06 11.49 -3.30
CA GLN A 60 2.42 10.21 -3.03
C GLN A 60 1.81 9.62 -4.31
N GLU A 61 1.07 10.43 -5.07
CA GLU A 61 0.48 10.05 -6.35
C GLU A 61 1.54 9.60 -7.37
N GLU A 62 2.67 10.29 -7.45
CA GLU A 62 3.82 9.90 -8.30
C GLU A 62 4.38 8.53 -7.90
N LYS A 63 4.50 8.23 -6.60
CA LYS A 63 4.96 6.93 -6.10
C LYS A 63 3.95 5.82 -6.41
N ASP A 64 2.66 6.08 -6.22
CA ASP A 64 1.60 5.12 -6.49
C ASP A 64 1.50 4.82 -8.00
N GLN A 65 1.67 5.85 -8.85
CA GLN A 65 1.77 5.67 -10.30
C GLN A 65 3.03 4.88 -10.68
N ALA A 66 4.19 5.19 -10.10
CA ALA A 66 5.41 4.44 -10.35
C ALA A 66 5.27 2.96 -9.94
N ALA A 67 4.64 2.68 -8.79
CA ALA A 67 4.34 1.32 -8.34
C ALA A 67 3.35 0.59 -9.27
N LYS A 68 2.36 1.31 -9.80
CA LYS A 68 1.39 0.78 -10.77
C LYS A 68 2.03 0.49 -12.13
N VAL A 69 2.95 1.34 -12.59
CA VAL A 69 3.72 1.12 -13.82
C VAL A 69 4.70 -0.05 -13.67
N GLN A 70 5.32 -0.21 -12.50
CA GLN A 70 6.19 -1.36 -12.23
C GLN A 70 5.43 -2.69 -12.15
N SER A 71 4.22 -2.70 -11.59
CA SER A 71 3.36 -3.90 -11.54
C SER A 71 2.67 -4.22 -12.88
N ALA A 72 2.49 -3.23 -13.76
CA ALA A 72 1.97 -3.41 -15.12
C ALA A 72 3.01 -3.93 -16.14
N LYS A 73 4.19 -4.36 -15.68
CA LYS A 73 5.17 -5.05 -16.53
C LYS A 73 4.64 -6.47 -16.77
N GLY A 74 3.79 -6.59 -17.81
CA GLY A 74 3.20 -7.85 -18.25
C GLY A 74 4.25 -8.95 -18.17
N GLY A 75 3.91 -10.07 -17.52
CA GLY A 75 4.89 -11.01 -16.95
C GLY A 75 5.86 -11.65 -17.94
N ARG A 76 6.43 -12.80 -17.59
CA ARG A 76 7.56 -13.43 -18.33
C ARG A 76 7.42 -13.42 -19.86
N LEU A 77 6.22 -13.59 -20.40
CA LEU A 77 5.96 -13.53 -21.84
C LEU A 77 6.18 -12.12 -22.45
N ALA A 78 5.69 -11.05 -21.82
CA ALA A 78 5.83 -9.71 -22.36
C ALA A 78 7.28 -9.19 -22.28
N ASP A 79 8.04 -9.66 -21.29
CA ASP A 79 9.49 -9.41 -21.22
C ASP A 79 10.24 -10.09 -22.39
N LYS A 80 9.89 -11.34 -22.71
CA LYS A 80 10.45 -12.05 -23.88
C LYS A 80 10.10 -11.37 -25.20
N ILE A 81 8.85 -10.92 -25.36
CA ILE A 81 8.41 -10.19 -26.57
C ILE A 81 9.25 -8.90 -26.72
N ARG A 82 9.44 -8.15 -25.63
CA ARG A 82 10.29 -6.93 -25.64
C ARG A 82 11.76 -7.22 -25.95
N ALA A 83 12.31 -8.31 -25.41
CA ALA A 83 13.69 -8.72 -25.69
C ALA A 83 13.87 -9.09 -27.17
N ASN A 84 12.95 -9.89 -27.73
CA ASN A 84 12.99 -10.28 -29.14
C ASN A 84 12.82 -9.09 -30.09
N ALA A 85 11.96 -8.12 -29.75
CA ALA A 85 11.81 -6.90 -30.54
C ALA A 85 13.11 -6.07 -30.58
N LYS A 86 13.81 -5.96 -29.44
CA LYS A 86 15.12 -5.27 -29.36
C LYS A 86 16.23 -6.00 -30.09
N ALA A 87 16.23 -7.34 -30.07
CA ALA A 87 17.21 -8.13 -30.82
C ALA A 87 17.06 -7.89 -32.34
N LYS A 88 15.83 -7.87 -32.85
CA LYS A 88 15.55 -7.60 -34.26
C LYS A 88 15.94 -6.20 -34.72
N THR A 89 15.75 -5.18 -33.88
CA THR A 89 16.20 -3.81 -34.23
C THR A 89 17.71 -3.72 -34.31
N ASN A 90 18.42 -4.39 -33.39
CA ASN A 90 19.89 -4.40 -33.40
C ASN A 90 20.46 -5.18 -34.58
N GLU A 91 19.83 -6.29 -34.98
CA GLU A 91 20.22 -7.06 -36.18
C GLU A 91 20.03 -6.20 -37.45
N SER A 92 18.91 -5.50 -37.58
CA SER A 92 18.66 -4.60 -38.71
C SER A 92 19.61 -3.39 -38.76
N GLU A 93 20.08 -2.90 -37.61
CA GLU A 93 21.07 -1.81 -37.55
C GLU A 93 22.49 -2.31 -37.86
N SER A 94 22.82 -3.57 -37.56
CA SER A 94 24.11 -4.17 -37.92
C SER A 94 24.22 -4.52 -39.41
N GLU A 95 23.12 -4.97 -40.03
CA GLU A 95 23.10 -5.27 -41.48
C GLU A 95 23.19 -3.99 -42.33
N ASN A 96 22.57 -2.89 -41.88
CA ASN A 96 22.60 -1.63 -42.63
C ASN A 96 23.96 -0.90 -42.57
N LYS A 97 24.80 -1.19 -41.57
CA LYS A 97 26.17 -0.64 -41.47
C LYS A 97 27.22 -1.41 -42.26
N GLN A 98 26.92 -2.63 -42.70
CA GLN A 98 27.78 -3.43 -43.56
C GLN A 98 27.53 -3.18 -45.07
N ALA A 99 26.43 -2.51 -45.42
CA ALA A 99 26.08 -2.21 -46.81
C ALA A 99 26.60 -0.83 -47.30
N ASP A 100 27.04 0.05 -46.39
CA ASP A 100 27.52 1.41 -46.68
C ASP A 100 29.06 1.57 -46.56
N SER A 101 29.79 0.45 -46.46
CA SER A 101 31.27 0.38 -46.46
C SER A 101 31.78 -0.42 -47.65
#